data_AF-A0A7G2LVX5-F1
#
_entry.id   AF-A0A7G2LVX5-F1
#
_cell.length_a   1.000
_cell.length_b   1.000
_cell.length_c   1.000
_cell.angle_alpha   90.00
_cell.angle_beta   90.00
_cell.angle_gamma   90.00
#
_symmetry.space_group_name_H-M   'P 1'
#
loop_
_entity.id
_entity.type
_entity.pdbx_description
1 polymer ?
#
loop_
_entity_poly.entity_id
_entity_poly.type
_entity_poly.pdbx_seq_one_letter_code
_entity_poly.pdbx_strand_id
1 'polypeptide(L)' 'VSSNGWDAAAATGYGFTTAWVNRGGDPVDRLPWKPAHQLRDLSGIPALAGL' A
#
# COMPACT_ATOMS: atom_id res chain seq x y z
N VAL A 1 -0.26 -1.83 6.44
CA VAL A 1 0.47 -0.70 5.80
C VAL A 1 1.91 -1.14 5.60
N SER A 2 2.51 -0.91 4.43
CA SER A 2 3.93 -1.22 4.15
C SER A 2 4.57 -0.13 3.30
N SER A 3 5.90 0.02 3.38
CA SER A 3 6.67 0.89 2.45
C SER A 3 7.21 0.13 1.24
N ASN A 4 7.17 -1.21 1.26
CA ASN A 4 7.57 -2.05 0.14
C ASN A 4 6.36 -2.35 -0.76
N GLY A 5 6.46 -2.06 -2.06
CA GLY A 5 5.37 -2.27 -3.01
C GLY A 5 4.94 -3.73 -3.11
N TRP A 6 5.91 -4.64 -3.26
CA TRP A 6 5.68 -6.08 -3.33
C TRP A 6 5.00 -6.67 -2.09
N ASP A 7 5.34 -6.17 -0.89
CA ASP A 7 4.77 -6.65 0.37
C ASP A 7 3.30 -6.21 0.48
N ALA A 8 3.01 -4.95 0.17
CA ALA A 8 1.64 -4.44 0.15
C ALA A 8 0.78 -5.14 -0.92
N ALA A 9 1.35 -5.43 -2.10
CA ALA A 9 0.67 -6.19 -3.16
C ALA A 9 0.38 -7.63 -2.72
N ALA A 10 1.35 -8.35 -2.17
CA ALA A 10 1.18 -9.73 -1.71
C ALA A 10 0.15 -9.83 -0.56
N ALA A 11 0.20 -8.91 0.41
CA ALA A 11 -0.79 -8.83 1.48
C ALA A 11 -2.21 -8.55 0.96
N THR A 12 -2.34 -7.88 -0.18
CA THR A 12 -3.65 -7.71 -0.85
C THR A 12 -4.11 -9.03 -1.47
N GLY A 13 -3.20 -9.77 -2.13
CA GLY A 13 -3.51 -11.10 -2.65
C GLY A 13 -3.91 -12.10 -1.58
N TYR A 14 -3.39 -11.94 -0.35
CA TYR A 14 -3.81 -12.71 0.81
C TYR A 14 -5.24 -12.36 1.28
N GLY A 15 -5.70 -11.13 1.08
CA GLY A 15 -7.05 -10.68 1.43
C GLY A 15 -7.13 -9.51 2.41
N PHE A 16 -6.00 -8.87 2.76
CA PHE A 16 -6.04 -7.64 3.55
C PHE A 16 -6.41 -6.41 2.70
N THR A 17 -7.05 -5.42 3.32
CA THR A 17 -7.06 -4.05 2.78
C THR A 17 -5.73 -3.40 3.11
N THR A 18 -4.94 -3.05 2.09
CA THR A 18 -3.55 -2.63 2.26
C THR A 18 -3.32 -1.19 1.82
N ALA A 19 -2.32 -0.55 2.44
CA ALA A 19 -1.79 0.73 1.98
C ALA A 19 -0.28 0.60 1.75
N TRP A 20 0.17 1.02 0.57
CA TRP A 20 1.57 1.17 0.21
C TRP A 20 1.98 2.64 0.35
N VAL A 21 2.96 2.92 1.21
CA VAL A 21 3.54 4.25 1.38
C VAL A 21 4.79 4.39 0.52
N ASN A 22 4.61 4.99 -0.65
CA ASN A 22 5.66 5.20 -1.64
C ASN A 22 6.17 6.66 -1.56
N ARG A 23 7.18 6.88 -0.73
CA ARG A 23 7.83 8.20 -0.58
C ARG A 23 8.71 8.55 -1.79
N GLY A 24 9.27 7.53 -2.44
CA GLY A 24 10.23 7.68 -3.55
C GLY A 24 9.59 7.89 -4.92
N GLY A 25 8.28 7.63 -5.06
CA GLY A 25 7.63 7.60 -6.37
C GLY A 25 8.05 6.40 -7.21
N ASP A 26 8.42 5.29 -6.56
CA ASP A 26 8.84 4.05 -7.22
C ASP A 26 7.73 3.50 -8.13
N PRO A 27 8.08 2.85 -9.25
CA PRO A 27 7.10 2.21 -10.12
C PRO A 27 6.38 1.05 -9.41
N VAL A 28 5.14 0.78 -9.82
CA VAL A 28 4.36 -0.35 -9.32
C VAL A 28 4.96 -1.67 -9.82
N ASP A 29 5.22 -2.61 -8.91
CA ASP A 29 5.67 -3.96 -9.23
C ASP A 29 4.68 -4.71 -10.14
N ARG A 30 5.19 -5.55 -11.05
CA ARG A 30 4.37 -6.38 -11.96
C ARG A 30 3.88 -7.65 -11.28
N LEU A 31 3.06 -7.49 -10.25
CA LEU A 31 2.44 -8.58 -9.49
C LEU A 31 0.95 -8.73 -9.86
N PRO A 32 0.34 -9.92 -9.65
CA PRO A 32 -1.08 -10.13 -9.95
C PRO A 32 -2.03 -9.24 -9.15
N TRP A 33 -1.58 -8.76 -7.99
CA TRP A 33 -2.33 -7.89 -7.10
C TRP A 33 -1.64 -6.55 -6.92
N LYS A 34 -2.41 -5.55 -6.50
CA LYS A 34 -1.94 -4.19 -6.21
C LYS A 34 -2.46 -3.76 -4.85
N PRO A 35 -1.74 -2.91 -4.11
CA PRO A 35 -2.24 -2.37 -2.85
C PRO A 35 -3.55 -1.61 -3.04
N ALA A 36 -4.46 -1.69 -2.07
CA ALA A 36 -5.75 -1.01 -2.13
C ALA A 36 -5.60 0.52 -2.09
N HIS A 37 -4.59 1.00 -1.37
CA HIS A 37 -4.25 2.42 -1.28
C HIS A 37 -2.76 2.65 -1.59
N GLN A 38 -2.45 3.74 -2.28
CA GLN A 38 -1.08 4.24 -2.45
C GLN A 38 -1.00 5.66 -1.91
N LEU A 39 -0.02 5.91 -1.05
CA LEU A 39 0.16 7.18 -0.36
C LEU A 39 1.61 7.63 -0.48
N ARG A 40 1.85 8.95 -0.47
CA ARG A 40 3.22 9.51 -0.44
C ARG A 40 3.83 9.54 0.96
N ASP A 41 3.00 9.60 1.99
CA ASP A 41 3.42 9.64 3.39
C ASP A 41 2.33 8.99 4.28
N LEU A 42 2.46 9.16 5.61
CA LEU A 42 1.56 8.54 6.58
C LEU A 42 0.36 9.42 6.96
N SER A 43 0.27 10.66 6.47
CA SER A 43 -0.75 11.62 6.91
C SER A 43 -2.18 11.17 6.60
N GLY A 44 -2.37 10.37 5.55
CA GLY A 44 -3.68 9.81 5.17
C GLY A 44 -4.09 8.55 5.94
N ILE A 45 -3.21 7.96 6.77
CA ILE A 45 -3.50 6.69 7.45
C ILE A 45 -4.63 6.78 8.48
N PRO A 46 -4.71 7.82 9.35
CA PRO A 46 -5.81 7.91 10.33
C PRO A 46 -7.19 7.81 9.68
N ALA A 47 -7.42 8.54 8.59
CA ALA A 47 -8.68 8.49 7.85
C ALA A 47 -8.99 7.10 7.28
N LEU A 48 -7.98 6.36 6.80
CA LEU A 48 -8.15 4.97 6.33
C LEU A 48 -8.42 3.99 7.48
N ALA A 49 -7.93 4.30 8.68
CA ALA A 49 -8.14 3.50 9.89
C ALA A 49 -9.46 3.85 10.62
N GLY A 50 -10.20 4.87 10.16
CA GLY A 50 -11.41 5.36 10.82
C GLY A 50 -11.14 6.14 12.10
N LEU A 51 -9.95 6.77 12.20
CA LEU A 51 -9.52 7.65 13.30
C LEU A 51 -9.66 9.13 12.92
#